data_AF-A0A227J1F4-F1
#
_entry.id   AF-A0A227J1F4-F1
#
_cell.length_a   1.000
_cell.length_b   1.000
_cell.length_c   1.000
_cell.angle_alpha   90.00
_cell.angle_beta   90.00
_cell.angle_gamma   90.00
#
_symmetry.space_group_name_H-M   'P 1'
#
loop_
_entity.id
_entity.type
_entity.pdbx_description
1 polymer ?
#
loop_
_entity_poly.entity_id
_entity_poly.type
_entity_poly.pdbx_seq_one_letter_code
_entity_poly.pdbx_strand_id
1 'polypeptide(L)'
;TSETVREAMLKDWCTWDDEYNKDIVEVIRTKLVKLATKHSGYTSVLMQGCGTASVEATIGSAIGKEGKLLVVDNGAYGARIAQIADYLNIPCHVVSP
;
A
#
# COMPACT_ATOMS: atom_id res chain seq x y z
N THR A 1 1.25 5.60 -19.18
CA THR A 1 1.94 4.32 -19.44
C THR A 1 2.61 4.38 -20.81
N SER A 2 3.90 4.06 -20.91
CA SER A 2 4.62 3.99 -22.20
C SER A 2 4.22 2.74 -23.00
N GLU A 3 4.56 2.69 -24.28
CA GLU A 3 4.32 1.54 -25.16
C GLU A 3 4.97 0.26 -24.62
N THR A 4 6.27 0.31 -24.30
CA THR A 4 7.02 -0.83 -23.74
C THR A 4 6.40 -1.40 -22.46
N VAL A 5 5.78 -0.55 -21.63
CA VAL A 5 5.09 -1.01 -20.42
C VAL A 5 3.74 -1.68 -20.75
N ARG A 6 3.05 -1.23 -21.81
CA ARG A 6 1.83 -1.91 -22.25
C ARG A 6 2.12 -3.27 -22.85
N GLU A 7 3.17 -3.39 -23.66
CA GLU A 7 3.60 -4.66 -24.28
C GLU A 7 3.99 -5.71 -23.24
N ALA A 8 4.61 -5.29 -22.13
CA ALA A 8 4.95 -6.19 -21.02
C ALA A 8 3.73 -6.89 -20.40
N MET A 9 2.51 -6.37 -20.61
CA MET A 9 1.27 -7.00 -20.14
C MET A 9 0.79 -8.14 -21.04
N LEU A 10 1.34 -8.32 -22.24
CA LEU A 10 0.92 -9.32 -23.24
C LEU A 10 1.50 -10.72 -22.98
N LYS A 11 1.81 -11.04 -21.71
CA LYS A 11 2.30 -12.35 -21.27
C LYS A 11 1.49 -12.82 -20.07
N ASP A 12 0.94 -14.02 -20.16
CA ASP A 12 0.32 -14.73 -19.04
C ASP A 12 1.39 -15.38 -18.17
N TRP A 13 1.20 -15.30 -16.86
CA TRP A 13 2.12 -15.86 -15.86
C TRP A 13 1.37 -16.79 -14.91
N CYS A 14 1.94 -17.96 -14.64
CA CYS A 14 1.46 -18.85 -13.61
C CYS A 14 1.87 -18.32 -12.23
N THR A 15 0.90 -18.09 -11.33
CA THR A 15 1.16 -17.52 -10.00
C THR A 15 1.84 -18.47 -9.03
N TRP A 16 1.92 -19.76 -9.36
CA TRP A 16 2.62 -20.78 -8.58
C TRP A 16 4.06 -20.99 -9.01
N ASP A 17 4.45 -20.46 -10.17
CA ASP A 17 5.80 -20.67 -10.70
C ASP A 17 6.80 -19.69 -10.10
N ASP A 18 8.05 -20.15 -10.03
CA ASP A 18 9.18 -19.34 -9.59
C ASP A 18 9.42 -18.12 -10.49
N GLU A 19 9.15 -18.24 -11.80
CA GLU A 19 9.29 -17.11 -12.74
C GLU A 19 8.41 -15.91 -12.34
N TYR A 20 7.19 -16.16 -11.85
CA TYR A 20 6.34 -15.09 -11.36
C TYR A 20 6.79 -14.60 -9.98
N ASN A 21 6.97 -15.51 -9.03
CA ASN A 21 7.21 -15.12 -7.64
C ASN A 21 8.62 -14.55 -7.43
N LYS A 22 9.66 -15.23 -7.91
CA LYS A 22 11.06 -14.83 -7.69
C LYS A 22 11.51 -13.77 -8.68
N ASP A 23 11.21 -13.95 -9.97
CA ASP A 23 11.79 -13.08 -11.00
C ASP A 23 10.96 -11.80 -11.25
N ILE A 24 9.70 -11.76 -10.81
CA ILE A 24 8.84 -10.57 -10.93
C ILE A 24 8.52 -9.99 -9.55
N VAL A 25 7.82 -10.72 -8.69
CA VAL A 25 7.32 -10.18 -7.41
C VAL A 25 8.46 -9.78 -6.48
N GLU A 26 9.42 -10.67 -6.20
CA GLU A 26 10.56 -10.34 -5.31
C GLU A 26 11.47 -9.26 -5.87
N VAL A 27 11.62 -9.19 -7.19
CA VAL A 27 12.36 -8.12 -7.87
C VAL A 27 11.67 -6.77 -7.66
N ILE A 28 10.35 -6.70 -7.85
CA ILE A 28 9.57 -5.48 -7.59
C ILE A 28 9.69 -5.08 -6.12
N ARG A 29 9.52 -6.03 -5.19
CA ARG A 29 9.61 -5.78 -3.75
C ARG A 29 10.97 -5.16 -3.37
N THR A 30 12.05 -5.78 -3.85
CA THR A 30 13.41 -5.31 -3.59
C THR A 30 13.64 -3.91 -4.18
N LYS A 31 13.17 -3.64 -5.41
CA LYS A 31 13.31 -2.33 -6.05
C LYS A 31 12.53 -1.24 -5.31
N LEU A 32 11.32 -1.53 -4.82
CA LEU A 32 10.51 -0.57 -4.06
C LEU A 32 11.18 -0.15 -2.76
N VAL A 33 11.73 -1.11 -1.99
CA VAL A 33 12.46 -0.77 -0.74
C VAL A 33 13.69 0.10 -1.05
N LYS A 34 14.46 -0.26 -2.09
CA LYS A 34 15.64 0.52 -2.51
C LYS A 34 15.29 1.94 -2.97
N LEU A 35 14.12 2.14 -3.59
CA LEU A 35 13.61 3.46 -3.97
C LEU A 35 13.19 4.27 -2.75
N ALA A 36 12.56 3.64 -1.76
CA ALA A 36 12.03 4.31 -0.59
C ALA A 36 13.11 4.71 0.43
N THR A 37 14.15 3.90 0.61
CA THR A 37 15.16 4.13 1.66
C THR A 37 16.49 3.40 1.41
N LYS A 38 17.57 3.91 2.01
CA LYS A 38 18.86 3.22 2.12
C LYS A 38 19.01 2.43 3.43
N HIS A 39 18.10 2.61 4.38
CA HIS A 39 18.15 1.98 5.69
C HIS A 39 17.66 0.52 5.63
N SER A 40 18.28 -0.35 6.41
CA SER A 40 17.82 -1.72 6.62
C SER A 40 16.58 -1.76 7.54
N GLY A 41 15.90 -2.90 7.58
CA GLY A 41 14.72 -3.12 8.43
C GLY A 41 13.37 -2.81 7.78
N TYR A 42 13.36 -2.40 6.51
CA TYR A 42 12.15 -2.16 5.73
C TYR A 42 11.86 -3.31 4.77
N THR A 43 10.57 -3.52 4.49
CA THR A 43 10.08 -4.48 3.48
C THR A 43 8.95 -3.82 2.70
N SER A 44 8.56 -4.43 1.59
CA SER A 44 7.38 -4.03 0.82
C SER A 44 6.43 -5.21 0.68
N VAL A 45 5.14 -4.93 0.75
CA VAL A 45 4.06 -5.88 0.49
C VAL A 45 3.21 -5.31 -0.64
N LEU A 46 2.91 -6.14 -1.65
CA LEU A 46 2.04 -5.76 -2.76
C LEU A 46 0.61 -6.12 -2.41
N MET A 47 -0.31 -5.17 -2.59
CA MET A 47 -1.74 -5.37 -2.33
C MET A 47 -2.53 -5.15 -3.63
N GLN A 48 -3.47 -6.05 -3.89
CA GLN A 48 -4.38 -5.92 -5.03
C GLN A 48 -5.39 -4.79 -4.78
N GLY A 49 -5.83 -4.14 -5.86
CA GLY A 49 -6.79 -3.05 -5.80
C GLY A 49 -6.16 -1.67 -6.03
N CYS A 50 -6.89 -0.62 -5.65
CA CYS A 50 -6.45 0.76 -5.84
C CYS A 50 -5.68 1.28 -4.62
N GLY A 51 -5.14 2.50 -4.72
CA GLY A 51 -4.42 3.13 -3.60
C GLY A 51 -5.26 3.25 -2.31
N THR A 52 -6.57 3.49 -2.41
CA THR A 52 -7.46 3.53 -1.24
C THR A 52 -7.48 2.18 -0.51
N ALA A 53 -7.51 1.06 -1.23
CA ALA A 53 -7.49 -0.28 -0.62
C ALA A 53 -6.19 -0.53 0.14
N SER A 54 -5.05 -0.07 -0.38
CA SER A 54 -3.77 -0.15 0.32
C SER A 54 -3.72 0.72 1.58
N VAL A 55 -4.31 1.91 1.55
CA VAL A 55 -4.41 2.80 2.73
C VAL A 55 -5.29 2.16 3.81
N GLU A 56 -6.44 1.61 3.43
CA GLU A 56 -7.35 0.90 4.34
C GLU A 56 -6.70 -0.34 4.96
N ALA A 57 -6.07 -1.18 4.13
CA ALA A 57 -5.32 -2.35 4.61
C ALA A 57 -4.20 -1.96 5.58
N THR A 58 -3.50 -0.85 5.32
CA THR A 58 -2.43 -0.36 6.21
C THR A 58 -2.99 0.07 7.55
N ILE A 59 -4.05 0.89 7.56
CA ILE A 59 -4.67 1.40 8.79
C ILE A 59 -5.22 0.24 9.64
N GLY A 60 -5.97 -0.68 9.00
CA GLY A 60 -6.58 -1.82 9.69
C GLY A 60 -5.59 -2.88 10.18
N SER A 61 -4.39 -2.95 9.60
CA SER A 61 -3.37 -3.95 9.98
C SER A 61 -2.32 -3.41 10.94
N ALA A 62 -1.98 -2.12 10.86
CA ALA A 62 -0.88 -1.53 11.62
C ALA A 62 -1.33 -1.00 13.00
N ILE A 63 -2.61 -0.66 13.17
CA ILE A 63 -3.15 -0.09 14.41
C ILE A 63 -3.75 -1.22 15.25
N GLY A 64 -3.21 -1.43 16.45
CA GLY A 64 -3.76 -2.42 17.39
C GLY A 64 -5.14 -2.03 17.92
N LYS A 65 -5.82 -2.97 18.59
CA LYS A 65 -7.20 -2.78 19.10
C LYS A 65 -7.39 -1.54 19.99
N GLU A 66 -6.39 -1.22 20.81
CA GLU A 66 -6.38 -0.06 21.70
C GLU A 66 -5.67 1.16 21.09
N GLY A 67 -5.33 1.08 19.80
CA GLY A 67 -4.64 2.14 19.08
C GLY A 67 -5.58 3.30 18.75
N LYS A 68 -4.98 4.48 18.55
CA LYS A 68 -5.70 5.69 18.13
C LYS A 68 -4.93 6.37 16.99
N LEU A 69 -5.65 6.76 15.95
CA LEU A 69 -5.08 7.41 14.77
C LEU A 69 -5.18 8.95 14.88
N LEU A 70 -4.08 9.64 14.61
CA LEU A 70 -4.10 11.09 14.34
C LEU A 70 -4.17 11.31 12.83
N VAL A 71 -5.21 11.97 12.34
CA VAL A 71 -5.39 12.29 10.93
C VAL A 71 -5.17 13.79 10.73
N VAL A 72 -4.22 14.15 9.88
CA VAL A 72 -4.07 15.53 9.41
C VAL A 72 -4.88 15.66 8.12
N ASP A 73 -5.97 16.41 8.17
CA ASP A 73 -6.89 16.57 7.05
C ASP A 73 -6.78 17.97 6.42
N ASN A 74 -6.19 18.03 5.24
CA ASN A 74 -6.10 19.22 4.41
C ASN A 74 -6.76 19.03 3.02
N GLY A 75 -7.66 18.06 2.87
CA GLY A 75 -8.36 17.80 1.61
C GLY A 75 -8.90 16.38 1.45
N ALA A 76 -9.35 16.05 0.24
CA ALA A 76 -10.12 14.84 -0.02
C ALA A 76 -9.46 13.51 0.43
N TYR A 77 -8.13 13.43 0.48
CA TYR A 77 -7.43 12.23 0.95
C TYR A 77 -7.38 12.11 2.48
N GLY A 78 -7.24 13.23 3.20
CA GLY A 78 -7.30 13.25 4.67
C GLY A 78 -8.70 12.89 5.16
N ALA A 79 -9.73 13.50 4.56
CA ALA A 79 -11.13 13.15 4.80
C ALA A 79 -11.41 11.65 4.56
N ARG A 80 -10.83 11.07 3.50
CA ARG A 80 -10.96 9.63 3.21
C ARG A 80 -10.27 8.74 4.26
N ILE A 81 -9.12 9.16 4.78
CA ILE A 81 -8.43 8.43 5.87
C ILE A 81 -9.28 8.45 7.15
N ALA A 82 -9.89 9.59 7.49
CA ALA A 82 -10.81 9.68 8.63
C ALA A 82 -12.04 8.78 8.43
N GLN A 83 -12.61 8.75 7.22
CA GLN A 83 -13.73 7.87 6.88
C GLN A 83 -13.35 6.38 7.00
N ILE A 84 -12.16 5.99 6.56
CA ILE A 84 -11.65 4.62 6.75
C ILE A 84 -11.55 4.26 8.23
N ALA A 85 -11.01 5.16 9.06
CA ALA A 85 -10.88 4.91 10.49
C ALA A 85 -12.25 4.70 11.17
N ASP A 86 -13.25 5.50 10.78
CA ASP A 86 -14.63 5.36 11.25
C ASP A 86 -15.23 3.98 10.87
N TYR A 87 -15.13 3.58 9.59
CA TYR A 87 -15.60 2.26 9.13
C TYR A 87 -14.94 1.08 9.85
N LEU A 88 -13.66 1.21 10.18
CA LEU A 88 -12.90 0.17 10.89
C LEU A 88 -13.06 0.23 12.41
N ASN A 89 -13.88 1.15 12.94
CA ASN A 89 -14.03 1.41 14.38
C ASN A 89 -12.70 1.71 15.09
N ILE A 90 -11.79 2.41 14.41
CA ILE A 90 -10.53 2.86 14.97
C ILE A 90 -10.72 4.28 15.50
N PRO A 91 -10.53 4.52 16.82
CA PRO A 91 -10.58 5.87 17.36
C PRO A 91 -9.64 6.79 16.60
N CYS A 92 -10.13 7.94 16.14
CA CYS A 92 -9.29 8.92 15.47
C CYS A 92 -9.48 10.34 16.03
N HIS A 93 -8.45 11.16 15.91
CA HIS A 93 -8.53 12.60 16.09
C HIS A 93 -8.14 13.27 14.78
N VAL A 94 -8.99 14.13 14.26
CA VAL A 94 -8.74 14.85 13.01
C VAL A 94 -8.28 16.27 13.34
N VAL A 95 -7.15 16.66 12.76
CA VAL A 95 -6.63 18.03 12.81
C VAL A 95 -6.73 18.62 11.41
N SER A 96 -7.49 19.70 11.30
CA SER A 96 -7.64 20.46 10.06
C SER A 96 -7.09 21.88 10.25
N PRO A 97 -6.41 22.45 9.23
CA PRO A 97 -5.94 23.84 9.25
C PRO A 97 -7.08 24.85 9.14
#